data_AF-A0A0B6Z0D5-F1
#
_entry.id   AF-A0A0B6Z0D5-F1
#
_cell.length_a   1.000
_cell.length_b   1.000
_cell.length_c   1.000
_cell.angle_alpha   90.00
_cell.angle_beta   90.00
_cell.angle_gamma   90.00
#
_symmetry.space_group_name_H-M   'P 1'
#
loop_
_entity.id
_entity.type
_entity.pdbx_description
1 polymer ?
#
loop_
_entity_poly.entity_id
_entity_poly.type
_entity_poly.pdbx_seq_one_letter_code
_entity_poly.pdbx_strand_id
1 'polypeptide(L)'
;EGLSKCIPRVLSAGLGASLDANSWNIGPVFGWLTSMAKLSAEDLAYSCSCGVAAVMVVQPSDVESITKTLSEQLVNPVVVIGHIVERVGDNDQVTIENLSTVVEASRAAAYKTASENFENNTGQVSVPHIPSLFPIPDLTSVLDLALRPGAVACKDGQPATFDLSGLKLSNSVLVSGTDGVGTKLKIAQTLNQNSTIGIDLVAMCVNDVLASGADPLFFTCYLAVGR
;
A
#
# COMPACT_ATOMS: atom_id res chain seq x y z
N GLU A 1 1.39 8.25 -5.82
CA GLU A 1 2.17 8.67 -7.01
C GLU A 1 3.63 8.28 -6.84
N GLY A 2 4.33 7.97 -7.93
CA GLY A 2 5.70 7.47 -7.89
C GLY A 2 6.79 8.53 -7.91
N LEU A 3 8.04 8.10 -7.71
CA LEU A 3 9.21 8.99 -7.58
C LEU A 3 9.42 9.84 -8.84
N SER A 4 9.25 9.23 -10.01
CA SER A 4 9.41 9.89 -11.30
C SER A 4 8.38 11.00 -11.56
N LYS A 5 7.26 11.03 -10.80
CA LYS A 5 6.26 12.11 -10.85
C LYS A 5 6.43 13.15 -9.76
N CYS A 6 6.87 12.73 -8.58
CA CYS A 6 6.94 13.59 -7.41
C CYS A 6 8.15 14.53 -7.43
N ILE A 7 9.33 14.02 -7.78
CA ILE A 7 10.58 14.79 -7.72
C ILE A 7 10.60 15.96 -8.73
N PRO A 8 10.12 15.81 -9.99
CA PRO A 8 10.02 16.94 -10.93
C PRO A 8 9.28 18.17 -10.39
N ARG A 9 8.32 17.99 -9.48
CA ARG A 9 7.50 19.08 -8.93
C ARG A 9 8.30 20.08 -8.06
N VAL A 10 9.48 19.67 -7.59
CA VAL A 10 10.36 20.51 -6.76
C VAL A 10 11.65 20.92 -7.47
N LEU A 11 11.88 20.45 -8.70
CA LEU A 11 13.06 20.78 -9.49
C LEU A 11 12.74 21.85 -10.55
N SER A 12 13.69 22.75 -10.79
CA SER A 12 13.60 23.67 -11.93
C SER A 12 13.75 22.92 -13.25
N ALA A 13 13.19 23.45 -14.35
CA ALA A 13 13.16 22.78 -15.65
C ALA A 13 14.53 22.33 -16.21
N GLY A 14 15.62 23.04 -15.86
CA GLY A 14 16.99 22.71 -16.28
C GLY A 14 17.72 21.69 -15.39
N LEU A 15 17.06 21.20 -14.34
CA LEU A 15 17.62 20.21 -13.41
C LEU A 15 16.85 18.90 -13.49
N GLY A 16 17.56 17.81 -13.22
CA GLY A 16 17.00 16.47 -13.02
C GLY A 16 17.60 15.81 -11.78
N ALA A 17 17.21 14.57 -11.52
CA ALA A 17 17.76 13.75 -10.44
C ALA A 17 18.19 12.38 -10.97
N SER A 18 19.42 11.97 -10.67
CA SER A 18 19.87 10.59 -10.84
C SER A 18 19.81 9.87 -9.50
N LEU A 19 19.00 8.82 -9.42
CA LEU A 19 18.79 7.99 -8.25
C LEU A 19 19.41 6.61 -8.47
N ASP A 20 19.87 5.95 -7.41
CA ASP A 20 20.31 4.56 -7.45
C ASP A 20 19.41 3.70 -6.56
N ALA A 21 18.65 2.78 -7.16
CA ALA A 21 17.73 1.89 -6.47
C ALA A 21 18.40 1.02 -5.39
N ASN A 22 19.71 0.80 -5.46
CA ASN A 22 20.44 0.08 -4.40
C ASN A 22 20.53 0.86 -3.08
N SER A 23 20.26 2.17 -3.12
CA SER A 23 20.44 3.06 -1.97
C SER A 23 19.31 2.97 -0.95
N TRP A 24 18.19 2.33 -1.30
CA TRP A 24 17.08 2.12 -0.39
C TRP A 24 16.46 0.72 -0.56
N ASN A 25 15.63 0.34 0.40
CA ASN A 25 14.98 -0.96 0.38
C ASN A 25 13.66 -0.93 -0.42
N ILE A 26 13.63 -1.58 -1.58
CA ILE A 26 12.39 -1.87 -2.30
C ILE A 26 11.78 -3.16 -1.74
N GLY A 27 10.85 -3.01 -0.79
CA GLY A 27 10.27 -4.14 -0.06
C GLY A 27 9.57 -5.19 -0.94
N PRO A 28 9.49 -6.47 -0.49
CA PRO A 28 8.99 -7.60 -1.30
C PRO A 28 7.59 -7.41 -1.90
N VAL A 29 6.74 -6.59 -1.27
CA VAL A 29 5.41 -6.27 -1.79
C VAL A 29 5.44 -5.66 -3.19
N PHE A 30 6.48 -4.87 -3.52
CA PHE A 30 6.63 -4.25 -4.84
C PHE A 30 7.06 -5.28 -5.89
N GLY A 31 7.96 -6.21 -5.52
CA GLY A 31 8.32 -7.35 -6.37
C GLY A 31 7.15 -8.31 -6.61
N TRP A 32 6.30 -8.52 -5.61
CA TRP A 32 5.05 -9.29 -5.79
C TRP A 32 4.05 -8.55 -6.69
N LEU A 33 3.87 -7.24 -6.48
CA LEU A 33 2.95 -6.42 -7.26
C LEU A 33 3.30 -6.41 -8.74
N THR A 34 4.59 -6.27 -9.07
CA THR A 34 5.07 -6.30 -10.47
C THR A 34 4.77 -7.63 -11.14
N SER A 35 4.91 -8.76 -10.44
CA SER A 35 4.50 -10.08 -10.95
C SER A 35 3.00 -10.17 -11.22
N MET A 36 2.17 -9.75 -10.26
CA MET A 36 0.72 -9.88 -10.35
C MET A 36 0.12 -8.98 -11.44
N ALA A 37 0.62 -7.74 -11.52
CA ALA A 37 0.13 -6.74 -12.46
C ALA A 37 0.90 -6.73 -13.80
N LYS A 38 1.90 -7.59 -13.97
CA LYS A 38 2.79 -7.64 -15.16
C LYS A 38 3.38 -6.27 -15.49
N LEU A 39 3.76 -5.52 -14.47
CA LEU A 39 4.32 -4.17 -14.63
C LEU A 39 5.83 -4.26 -14.88
N SER A 40 6.33 -3.37 -15.73
CA SER A 40 7.77 -3.08 -15.79
C SER A 40 8.24 -2.40 -14.49
N ALA A 41 9.54 -2.42 -14.25
CA ALA A 41 10.11 -1.75 -13.08
C ALA A 41 9.90 -0.23 -13.16
N GLU A 42 9.94 0.32 -14.38
CA GLU A 42 9.70 1.71 -14.72
C GLU A 42 8.23 2.10 -14.47
N ASP A 43 7.26 1.29 -14.89
CA ASP A 43 5.84 1.53 -14.63
C ASP A 43 5.53 1.50 -13.13
N LEU A 44 6.17 0.59 -12.40
CA LEU A 44 6.08 0.53 -10.94
C LEU A 44 6.62 1.83 -10.32
N ALA A 45 7.81 2.29 -10.68
CA ALA A 45 8.39 3.51 -10.12
C ALA A 45 7.68 4.79 -10.55
N TYR A 46 7.00 4.78 -11.70
CA TYR A 46 6.15 5.87 -12.14
C TYR A 46 4.84 5.96 -11.32
N SER A 47 4.33 4.82 -10.87
CA SER A 47 3.02 4.71 -10.19
C SER A 47 3.12 4.70 -8.66
N CYS A 48 4.18 4.09 -8.13
CA CYS A 48 4.41 3.84 -6.72
C CYS A 48 5.74 4.43 -6.24
N SER A 49 5.84 4.69 -4.95
CA SER A 49 7.04 5.28 -4.36
C SER A 49 8.19 4.30 -4.11
N CYS A 50 7.97 3.00 -4.37
CA CYS A 50 8.96 1.93 -4.23
C CYS A 50 9.68 1.90 -2.88
N GLY A 51 8.98 2.23 -1.79
CA GLY A 51 9.52 2.20 -0.43
C GLY A 51 10.05 3.53 0.09
N VAL A 52 10.14 4.57 -0.76
CA VAL A 52 10.54 5.92 -0.34
C VAL A 52 9.30 6.68 0.15
N ALA A 53 9.34 7.16 1.40
CA ALA A 53 8.21 7.88 2.00
C ALA A 53 8.25 9.39 1.73
N ALA A 54 9.45 9.97 1.71
CA ALA A 54 9.68 11.39 1.49
C ALA A 54 11.05 11.59 0.84
N VAL A 55 11.21 12.70 0.10
CA VAL A 55 12.47 13.11 -0.53
C VAL A 55 12.76 14.54 -0.14
N MET A 56 14.03 14.84 0.16
CA MET A 56 14.49 16.19 0.44
C MET A 56 15.73 16.49 -0.40
N VAL A 57 15.76 17.67 -1.02
CA VAL A 57 16.91 18.17 -1.78
C VAL A 57 17.70 19.11 -0.87
N VAL A 58 18.98 18.83 -0.69
CA VAL A 58 19.86 19.56 0.23
C VAL A 58 21.18 19.91 -0.45
N GLN A 59 21.90 20.89 0.09
CA GLN A 59 23.25 21.17 -0.36
C GLN A 59 24.20 20.02 0.05
N PRO A 60 25.22 19.70 -0.76
CA PRO A 60 26.18 18.64 -0.44
C PRO A 60 26.85 18.80 0.93
N SER A 61 27.09 20.03 1.36
CA SER A 61 27.68 20.35 2.67
C SER A 61 26.80 19.94 3.86
N ASP A 62 25.49 19.88 3.65
CA ASP A 62 24.51 19.72 4.73
C ASP A 62 24.05 18.27 4.86
N VAL A 63 24.37 17.41 3.88
CA VAL A 63 23.93 16.00 3.80
C VAL A 63 24.25 15.25 5.08
N GLU A 64 25.48 15.34 5.58
CA GLU A 64 25.92 14.59 6.76
C GLU A 64 25.19 15.07 8.02
N SER A 65 25.13 16.38 8.24
CA SER A 65 24.45 16.97 9.40
C SER A 65 22.96 16.63 9.41
N ILE A 66 22.28 16.79 8.27
CA ILE A 66 20.84 16.53 8.13
C ILE A 66 20.54 15.04 8.30
N THR A 67 21.31 14.16 7.65
CA THR A 67 21.11 12.71 7.75
C THR A 67 21.25 12.25 9.19
N LYS A 68 22.27 12.75 9.90
CA LYS A 68 22.46 12.45 11.33
C LYS A 68 21.27 12.92 12.17
N THR A 69 20.90 14.20 12.08
CA THR A 69 19.79 14.76 12.88
C THR A 69 18.47 14.04 12.61
N LEU A 70 18.15 13.75 11.35
CA LEU A 70 16.90 13.06 11.02
C LEU A 70 16.93 11.59 11.44
N SER A 71 18.08 10.90 11.34
CA SER A 71 18.21 9.51 11.80
C SER A 71 18.06 9.36 13.31
N GLU A 72 18.38 10.39 14.09
CA GLU A 72 18.15 10.42 15.54
C GLU A 72 16.67 10.63 15.91
N GLN A 73 15.89 11.26 15.02
CA GLN A 73 14.49 11.63 15.27
C GLN A 73 13.47 10.69 14.61
N LEU A 74 13.87 10.00 13.55
CA LEU A 74 12.99 9.15 12.75
C LEU A 74 13.33 7.67 12.98
N VAL A 75 12.27 6.86 13.12
CA VAL A 75 12.39 5.40 13.20
C VAL A 75 12.75 4.81 11.83
N ASN A 76 12.33 5.48 10.75
CA ASN A 76 12.58 5.03 9.39
C ASN A 76 14.00 5.43 8.94
N PRO A 77 14.71 4.57 8.17
CA PRO A 77 16.02 4.89 7.65
C PRO A 77 16.03 6.18 6.82
N VAL A 78 17.01 7.03 7.09
CA VAL A 78 17.32 8.22 6.28
C VAL A 78 18.57 7.93 5.49
N VAL A 79 18.44 7.92 4.16
CA VAL A 79 19.50 7.51 3.24
C VAL A 79 19.62 8.50 2.08
N VAL A 80 20.83 8.68 1.59
CA VAL A 80 21.08 9.41 0.35
C VAL A 80 20.74 8.50 -0.81
N ILE A 81 19.72 8.85 -1.58
CA ILE A 81 19.21 8.01 -2.68
C ILE A 81 19.73 8.40 -4.07
N GLY A 82 20.43 9.52 -4.18
CA GLY A 82 20.86 10.06 -5.46
C GLY A 82 21.38 11.50 -5.37
N HIS A 83 21.54 12.13 -6.52
CA HIS A 83 22.03 13.50 -6.65
C HIS A 83 21.31 14.26 -7.77
N ILE A 84 21.32 15.59 -7.67
CA ILE A 84 20.78 16.48 -8.69
C ILE A 84 21.77 16.60 -9.83
N VAL A 85 21.28 16.54 -11.07
CA VAL A 85 22.06 16.63 -12.31
C VAL A 85 21.50 17.72 -13.21
N GLU A 86 22.31 18.21 -14.15
CA GLU A 86 21.78 19.05 -15.23
C GLU A 86 20.90 18.22 -16.16
N ARG A 87 19.75 18.78 -16.55
CA ARG A 87 18.86 18.12 -17.50
C ARG A 87 19.37 18.35 -18.92
N VAL A 88 19.68 17.27 -19.62
CA VAL A 88 20.10 17.31 -21.02
C VAL A 88 18.90 17.07 -21.94
N GLY A 89 18.50 18.10 -22.68
CA GLY A 89 17.41 18.02 -23.66
C GLY A 89 16.04 17.74 -23.04
N ASP A 90 15.23 16.95 -23.74
CA ASP A 90 13.85 16.64 -23.35
C ASP A 90 13.70 15.30 -22.60
N ASN A 91 14.83 14.73 -22.16
CA ASN A 91 14.84 13.47 -21.39
C ASN A 91 14.08 13.61 -20.06
N ASP A 92 13.65 12.48 -19.49
CA ASP A 92 12.97 12.46 -18.20
C ASP A 92 13.80 13.18 -17.12
N GLN A 93 13.12 13.98 -16.28
CA GLN A 93 13.78 14.70 -15.18
C GLN A 93 14.28 13.77 -14.07
N VAL A 94 13.89 12.50 -14.05
CA VAL A 94 14.32 11.53 -13.04
C VAL A 94 14.75 10.25 -13.73
N THR A 95 15.99 9.84 -13.46
CA THR A 95 16.52 8.54 -13.85
C THR A 95 16.77 7.70 -12.60
N ILE A 96 16.41 6.42 -12.65
CA ILE A 96 16.61 5.50 -11.54
C ILE A 96 17.47 4.33 -12.02
N GLU A 97 18.74 4.34 -11.62
CA GLU A 97 19.70 3.30 -11.94
C GLU A 97 19.42 2.03 -11.12
N ASN A 98 19.77 0.87 -11.68
CA ASN A 98 19.64 -0.46 -11.06
C ASN A 98 18.21 -0.89 -10.69
N LEU A 99 17.19 -0.14 -11.11
CA LEU A 99 15.80 -0.35 -10.70
C LEU A 99 15.29 -1.76 -11.04
N SER A 100 15.44 -2.21 -12.28
CA SER A 100 14.99 -3.55 -12.69
C SER A 100 15.71 -4.63 -11.86
N THR A 101 17.03 -4.55 -11.70
CA THR A 101 17.78 -5.53 -10.89
C THR A 101 17.26 -5.62 -9.44
N VAL A 102 16.98 -4.48 -8.81
CA VAL A 102 16.49 -4.44 -7.42
C VAL A 102 15.04 -4.91 -7.32
N VAL A 103 14.18 -4.56 -8.29
CA VAL A 103 12.79 -5.05 -8.36
C VAL A 103 12.76 -6.56 -8.55
N GLU A 104 13.63 -7.12 -9.39
CA GLU A 104 13.75 -8.55 -9.61
C GLU A 104 14.21 -9.27 -8.33
N ALA A 105 15.15 -8.68 -7.58
CA ALA A 105 15.58 -9.20 -6.29
C ALA A 105 14.44 -9.13 -5.25
N SER A 106 13.69 -8.02 -5.22
CA SER A 106 12.49 -7.85 -4.40
C SER A 106 11.44 -8.92 -4.71
N ARG A 107 11.25 -9.24 -5.99
CA ARG A 107 10.36 -10.29 -6.46
C ARG A 107 10.83 -11.67 -6.02
N ALA A 108 12.12 -11.97 -6.17
CA ALA A 108 12.69 -13.24 -5.70
C ALA A 108 12.52 -13.40 -4.19
N ALA A 109 12.72 -12.34 -3.41
CA ALA A 109 12.48 -12.34 -1.97
C ALA A 109 11.00 -12.61 -1.65
N ALA A 110 10.07 -11.98 -2.36
CA ALA A 110 8.63 -12.21 -2.17
C ALA A 110 8.24 -13.67 -2.42
N TYR A 111 8.73 -14.27 -3.50
CA TYR A 111 8.48 -15.67 -3.80
C TYR A 111 9.18 -16.61 -2.83
N LYS A 112 10.40 -16.31 -2.39
CA LYS A 112 11.09 -17.12 -1.37
C LYS A 112 10.30 -17.16 -0.08
N THR A 113 9.86 -16.01 0.44
CA THR A 113 9.01 -15.96 1.65
C THR A 113 7.70 -16.70 1.45
N ALA A 114 7.06 -16.59 0.28
CA ALA A 114 5.84 -17.32 -0.03
C ALA A 114 6.06 -18.84 -0.18
N SER A 115 7.16 -19.27 -0.81
CA SER A 115 7.52 -20.68 -1.01
C SER A 115 7.95 -21.33 0.29
N GLU A 116 8.75 -20.67 1.14
CA GLU A 116 9.10 -21.16 2.48
C GLU A 116 7.85 -21.36 3.35
N ASN A 117 6.85 -20.48 3.22
CA ASN A 117 5.57 -20.66 3.90
C ASN A 117 4.79 -21.88 3.38
N PHE A 118 4.87 -22.15 2.07
CA PHE A 118 4.20 -23.26 1.39
C PHE A 118 4.90 -24.62 1.60
N GLU A 119 6.21 -24.70 1.41
CA GLU A 119 7.05 -25.90 1.48
C GLU A 119 7.20 -26.46 2.89
N ASN A 120 7.20 -25.60 3.92
CA ASN A 120 7.17 -26.04 5.31
C ASN A 120 5.81 -26.65 5.72
N ASN A 121 4.86 -26.79 4.79
CA ASN A 121 3.52 -27.33 4.97
C ASN A 121 2.84 -26.76 6.22
N THR A 122 3.12 -25.49 6.53
CA THR A 122 2.49 -24.86 7.68
C THR A 122 1.01 -24.75 7.41
N GLY A 123 0.56 -24.61 6.15
CA GLY A 123 -0.87 -24.54 5.78
C GLY A 123 -1.64 -23.48 6.57
N GLN A 124 -0.90 -22.65 7.28
CA GLN A 124 -1.29 -21.76 8.33
C GLN A 124 -0.38 -20.57 8.10
N VAL A 125 -0.97 -19.45 7.71
CA VAL A 125 -0.64 -18.26 8.45
C VAL A 125 -1.06 -18.60 9.87
N SER A 126 -0.15 -19.13 10.69
CA SER A 126 -0.36 -19.17 12.12
C SER A 126 -0.31 -17.71 12.52
N VAL A 127 -1.42 -16.98 12.34
CA VAL A 127 -1.76 -15.94 13.29
C VAL A 127 -1.77 -16.75 14.57
N PRO A 128 -0.79 -16.59 15.48
CA PRO A 128 -0.94 -17.22 16.78
C PRO A 128 -2.34 -16.83 17.19
N HIS A 129 -3.15 -17.77 17.66
CA HIS A 129 -4.32 -17.37 18.42
C HIS A 129 -3.72 -16.70 19.66
N ILE A 130 -3.36 -15.43 19.52
CA ILE A 130 -2.93 -14.57 20.60
C ILE A 130 -4.21 -14.51 21.39
N PRO A 131 -4.25 -15.13 22.60
CA PRO A 131 -5.39 -14.94 23.49
C PRO A 131 -5.55 -13.44 23.55
N SER A 132 -6.70 -12.97 23.08
CA SER A 132 -6.89 -11.55 22.83
C SER A 132 -6.51 -10.82 24.12
N LEU A 133 -5.46 -9.98 24.08
CA LEU A 133 -4.99 -9.24 25.26
C LEU A 133 -6.11 -8.37 25.87
N PHE A 134 -7.17 -8.17 25.09
CA PHE A 134 -8.44 -7.55 25.43
C PHE A 134 -9.58 -8.43 24.90
N PRO A 135 -10.75 -8.52 25.57
CA PRO A 135 -11.89 -9.24 25.03
C PRO A 135 -12.23 -8.70 23.63
N ILE A 136 -12.29 -9.59 22.63
CA ILE A 136 -12.78 -9.23 21.30
C ILE A 136 -14.27 -8.89 21.48
N PRO A 137 -14.70 -7.66 21.20
CA PRO A 137 -16.11 -7.31 21.31
C PRO A 137 -16.92 -8.15 20.33
N ASP A 138 -18.09 -8.62 20.76
CA ASP A 138 -19.03 -9.29 19.87
C ASP A 138 -19.56 -8.27 18.84
N LEU A 139 -19.05 -8.37 17.61
CA LEU A 139 -19.45 -7.53 16.50
C LEU A 139 -20.68 -8.07 15.75
N THR A 140 -21.22 -9.24 16.15
CA THR A 140 -22.35 -9.88 15.43
C THR A 140 -23.52 -8.93 15.31
N SER A 141 -23.90 -8.27 16.40
CA SER A 141 -24.99 -7.27 16.40
C SER A 141 -24.74 -6.07 15.47
N VAL A 142 -23.49 -5.67 15.27
CA VAL A 142 -23.11 -4.57 14.35
C VAL A 142 -23.12 -5.05 12.90
N LEU A 143 -22.64 -6.27 12.65
CA LEU A 143 -22.66 -6.89 11.33
C LEU A 143 -24.09 -7.19 10.86
N ASP A 144 -24.97 -7.58 11.77
CA ASP A 144 -26.38 -7.83 11.49
C ASP A 144 -27.10 -6.57 10.96
N LEU A 145 -26.70 -5.38 11.43
CA LEU A 145 -27.21 -4.10 10.91
C LEU A 145 -26.79 -3.81 9.46
N ALA A 146 -25.72 -4.44 8.99
CA ALA A 146 -25.20 -4.29 7.63
C ALA A 146 -25.68 -5.40 6.67
N LEU A 147 -26.47 -6.37 7.15
CA LEU A 147 -27.02 -7.43 6.31
C LEU A 147 -28.00 -6.88 5.28
N ARG A 148 -27.91 -7.41 4.07
CA ARG A 148 -28.83 -7.12 2.97
C ARG A 148 -29.27 -8.40 2.27
N PRO A 149 -30.40 -8.40 1.54
CA PRO A 149 -30.83 -9.56 0.76
C PRO A 149 -29.71 -10.06 -0.16
N GLY A 150 -29.41 -11.35 -0.07
CA GLY A 150 -28.28 -12.00 -0.76
C GLY A 150 -27.08 -12.25 0.15
N ALA A 151 -26.91 -11.52 1.26
CA ALA A 151 -25.83 -11.80 2.20
C ALA A 151 -26.09 -13.14 2.93
N VAL A 152 -25.13 -14.07 2.84
CA VAL A 152 -25.17 -15.35 3.54
C VAL A 152 -24.21 -15.27 4.72
N ALA A 153 -24.77 -15.32 5.93
CA ALA A 153 -23.99 -15.29 7.16
C ALA A 153 -23.02 -16.49 7.23
N CYS A 154 -21.79 -16.23 7.68
CA CYS A 154 -20.80 -17.26 7.92
C CYS A 154 -21.28 -18.20 9.03
N LYS A 155 -21.22 -19.51 8.78
CA LYS A 155 -21.13 -20.53 9.84
C LYS A 155 -19.66 -20.86 10.05
N ASP A 156 -19.28 -21.09 11.31
CA ASP A 156 -17.91 -21.33 11.78
C ASP A 156 -16.88 -21.73 10.71
N GLY A 157 -15.97 -20.81 10.39
CA GLY A 157 -14.83 -21.04 9.49
C GLY A 157 -15.14 -20.97 7.98
N GLN A 158 -16.39 -20.76 7.56
CA GLN A 158 -16.73 -20.58 6.16
C GLN A 158 -16.58 -19.11 5.72
N PRO A 159 -16.12 -18.83 4.49
CA PRO A 159 -16.07 -17.48 3.96
C PRO A 159 -17.49 -16.91 3.79
N ALA A 160 -17.63 -15.60 3.99
CA ALA A 160 -18.88 -14.90 3.72
C ALA A 160 -19.17 -14.96 2.22
N THR A 161 -20.43 -15.18 1.85
CA THR A 161 -20.85 -15.22 0.44
C THR A 161 -22.03 -14.31 0.20
N PHE A 162 -22.18 -13.88 -1.05
CA PHE A 162 -23.28 -13.04 -1.48
C PHE A 162 -23.98 -13.69 -2.68
N ASP A 163 -25.24 -14.09 -2.51
CA ASP A 163 -26.06 -14.67 -3.56
C ASP A 163 -26.63 -13.58 -4.47
N LEU A 164 -26.19 -13.60 -5.73
CA LEU A 164 -26.64 -12.68 -6.77
C LEU A 164 -27.98 -13.11 -7.40
N SER A 165 -28.43 -14.35 -7.20
CA SER A 165 -29.62 -14.90 -7.88
C SER A 165 -30.91 -14.14 -7.56
N GLY A 166 -30.99 -13.55 -6.36
CA GLY A 166 -32.11 -12.71 -5.94
C GLY A 166 -32.09 -11.29 -6.51
N LEU A 167 -30.96 -10.84 -7.06
CA LEU A 167 -30.85 -9.56 -7.74
C LEU A 167 -31.27 -9.78 -9.20
N LYS A 168 -32.35 -9.16 -9.64
CA LYS A 168 -32.87 -9.26 -11.03
C LYS A 168 -31.94 -8.54 -12.01
N LEU A 169 -30.72 -9.04 -12.17
CA LEU A 169 -29.65 -8.45 -12.95
C LEU A 169 -29.71 -8.95 -14.40
N SER A 170 -29.52 -8.02 -15.34
CA SER A 170 -29.39 -8.32 -16.77
C SER A 170 -28.25 -7.47 -17.33
N ASN A 171 -27.28 -8.10 -18.01
CA ASN A 171 -26.08 -7.43 -18.52
C ASN A 171 -25.31 -6.64 -17.44
N SER A 172 -25.26 -7.16 -16.22
CA SER A 172 -24.61 -6.49 -15.08
C SER A 172 -23.08 -6.56 -15.16
N VAL A 173 -22.44 -5.46 -14.76
CA VAL A 173 -20.99 -5.37 -14.57
C VAL A 173 -20.70 -5.33 -13.07
N LEU A 174 -19.74 -6.14 -12.62
CA LEU A 174 -19.25 -6.07 -11.24
C LEU A 174 -18.17 -4.97 -11.16
N VAL A 175 -18.39 -4.00 -10.28
CA VAL A 175 -17.40 -2.97 -9.95
C VAL A 175 -16.82 -3.26 -8.58
N SER A 176 -15.49 -3.34 -8.50
CA SER A 176 -14.76 -3.53 -7.25
C SER A 176 -13.79 -2.37 -7.02
N GLY A 177 -13.77 -1.83 -5.81
CA GLY A 177 -12.80 -0.82 -5.37
C GLY A 177 -12.09 -1.29 -4.11
N THR A 178 -10.85 -0.85 -3.94
CA THR A 178 -10.07 -1.08 -2.72
C THR A 178 -9.33 0.20 -2.38
N ASP A 179 -9.41 0.63 -1.12
CA ASP A 179 -8.74 1.82 -0.62
C ASP A 179 -8.39 1.66 0.86
N GLY A 180 -7.59 2.58 1.38
CA GLY A 180 -7.25 2.68 2.79
C GLY A 180 -7.49 4.07 3.33
N VAL A 181 -7.53 4.19 4.67
CA VAL A 181 -7.67 5.49 5.34
C VAL A 181 -6.42 6.38 5.17
N GLY A 182 -5.26 5.77 4.89
CA GLY A 182 -4.01 6.46 4.65
C GLY A 182 -3.43 7.13 5.91
N THR A 183 -2.74 8.26 5.72
CA THR A 183 -2.01 8.95 6.79
C THR A 183 -2.89 9.56 7.87
N LYS A 184 -4.22 9.67 7.64
CA LYS A 184 -5.20 10.07 8.67
C LYS A 184 -5.16 9.15 9.89
N LEU A 185 -4.77 7.88 9.71
CA LEU A 185 -4.54 6.94 10.81
C LEU A 185 -3.51 7.46 11.82
N LYS A 186 -2.45 8.14 11.37
CA LYS A 186 -1.45 8.71 12.29
C LYS A 186 -2.05 9.77 13.19
N ILE A 187 -2.92 10.63 12.65
CA ILE A 187 -3.61 11.67 13.42
C ILE A 187 -4.57 11.04 14.43
N ALA A 188 -5.39 10.08 13.99
CA ALA A 188 -6.31 9.34 14.85
C ALA A 188 -5.59 8.65 16.01
N GLN A 189 -4.43 8.04 15.74
CA GLN A 189 -3.57 7.42 16.75
C GLN A 189 -2.98 8.45 17.72
N THR A 190 -2.44 9.57 17.23
CA THR A 190 -1.89 10.64 18.08
C THR A 190 -2.95 11.25 18.99
N LEU A 191 -4.20 11.37 18.51
CA LEU A 191 -5.32 11.91 19.29
C LEU A 191 -6.06 10.86 20.12
N ASN A 192 -5.69 9.57 20.00
CA ASN A 192 -6.43 8.45 20.57
C ASN A 192 -7.93 8.44 20.20
N GLN A 193 -8.25 8.83 18.96
CA GLN A 193 -9.60 8.93 18.42
C GLN A 193 -9.78 8.02 17.20
N ASN A 194 -10.11 6.75 17.45
CA ASN A 194 -10.23 5.74 16.39
C ASN A 194 -11.68 5.40 16.00
N SER A 195 -12.68 5.97 16.69
CA SER A 195 -14.09 5.57 16.57
C SER A 195 -14.72 5.84 15.20
N THR A 196 -14.18 6.78 14.42
CA THR A 196 -14.72 7.15 13.10
C THR A 196 -13.91 6.60 11.92
N ILE A 197 -12.77 5.95 12.18
CA ILE A 197 -11.85 5.52 11.13
C ILE A 197 -12.45 4.44 10.22
N GLY A 198 -13.31 3.59 10.77
CA GLY A 198 -14.07 2.62 9.95
C GLY A 198 -15.04 3.30 8.97
N ILE A 199 -15.62 4.44 9.35
CA ILE A 199 -16.52 5.22 8.48
C ILE A 199 -15.72 5.81 7.33
N ASP A 200 -14.56 6.41 7.63
CA ASP A 200 -13.65 6.95 6.62
C ASP A 200 -13.23 5.87 5.61
N LEU A 201 -12.90 4.67 6.09
CA LEU A 201 -12.51 3.54 5.25
C LEU A 201 -13.62 3.13 4.27
N VAL A 202 -14.85 2.96 4.77
CA VAL A 202 -16.00 2.59 3.94
C VAL A 202 -16.29 3.70 2.92
N ALA A 203 -16.26 4.96 3.35
CA ALA A 203 -16.57 6.10 2.49
C ALA A 203 -15.60 6.22 1.30
N MET A 204 -14.30 6.00 1.51
CA MET A 204 -13.30 6.04 0.42
C MET A 204 -13.64 5.02 -0.66
N CYS A 205 -13.87 3.76 -0.30
CA CYS A 205 -14.19 2.71 -1.26
C CYS A 205 -15.58 2.88 -1.92
N VAL A 206 -16.60 3.20 -1.13
CA VAL A 206 -17.99 3.25 -1.60
C VAL A 206 -18.23 4.45 -2.51
N ASN A 207 -17.61 5.60 -2.23
CA ASN A 207 -17.75 6.78 -3.09
C ASN A 207 -17.22 6.53 -4.50
N ASP A 208 -16.12 5.77 -4.64
CA ASP A 208 -15.57 5.39 -5.94
C ASP A 208 -16.49 4.44 -6.71
N VAL A 209 -17.08 3.45 -6.02
CA VAL A 209 -18.09 2.57 -6.61
C VAL A 209 -19.31 3.36 -7.08
N LEU A 210 -19.82 4.28 -6.24
CA LEU A 210 -20.95 5.14 -6.59
C LEU A 210 -20.65 6.08 -7.76
N ALA A 211 -19.41 6.61 -7.85
CA ALA A 211 -18.99 7.48 -8.95
C ALA A 211 -19.03 6.77 -10.32
N SER A 212 -18.89 5.45 -10.35
CA SER A 212 -19.07 4.64 -11.55
C SER A 212 -20.54 4.33 -11.90
N GLY A 213 -21.48 4.75 -11.04
CA GLY A 213 -22.91 4.46 -11.16
C GLY A 213 -23.31 3.06 -10.65
N ALA A 214 -22.42 2.36 -9.94
CA ALA A 214 -22.69 1.04 -9.39
C ALA A 214 -23.35 1.09 -8.01
N ASP A 215 -24.18 0.10 -7.71
CA ASP A 215 -24.78 -0.11 -6.38
C ASP A 215 -23.85 -0.93 -5.48
N PRO A 216 -23.42 -0.44 -4.30
CA PRO A 216 -22.55 -1.18 -3.39
C PRO A 216 -23.22 -2.45 -2.83
N LEU A 217 -22.66 -3.63 -3.13
CA LEU A 217 -23.25 -4.93 -2.77
C LEU A 217 -22.77 -5.48 -1.42
N PHE A 218 -21.48 -5.47 -1.16
CA PHE A 218 -20.89 -5.97 0.08
C PHE A 218 -19.56 -5.26 0.32
N PHE A 219 -19.06 -5.32 1.56
CA PHE A 219 -17.81 -4.70 1.95
C PHE A 219 -16.95 -5.70 2.73
N THR A 220 -15.67 -5.77 2.37
CA THR A 220 -14.67 -6.56 3.11
C THR A 220 -13.57 -5.62 3.58
N CYS A 221 -13.01 -5.89 4.76
CA CYS A 221 -11.93 -5.09 5.31
C CYS A 221 -10.77 -5.98 5.79
N TYR A 222 -9.58 -5.39 5.78
CA TYR A 222 -8.38 -6.00 6.34
C TYR A 222 -7.73 -5.01 7.30
N LEU A 223 -7.51 -5.45 8.54
CA LEU A 223 -6.85 -4.66 9.57
C LEU A 223 -5.50 -5.31 9.90
N ALA A 224 -4.41 -4.58 9.65
CA ALA A 224 -3.09 -4.94 10.13
C ALA A 224 -2.72 -4.07 11.32
N VAL A 225 -2.27 -4.70 12.40
CA VAL A 225 -1.75 -4.02 13.60
C VAL A 225 -0.29 -4.41 13.81
N GLY A 226 0.56 -3.42 14.06
CA GLY A 226 1.92 -3.66 14.53
C GLY A 226 1.92 -4.09 16.00
N ARG A 227 2.92 -4.87 16.40
CA ARG A 227 3.28 -5.05 17.81
C ARG A 227 4.13 -3.89 18.29
#